data_AF-A0A377PLA4-F1
#
_entry.id   AF-A0A377PLA4-F1
#
_cell.length_a   1.000
_cell.length_b   1.000
_cell.length_c   1.000
_cell.angle_alpha   90.00
_cell.angle_beta   90.00
_cell.angle_gamma   90.00
#
_symmetry.space_group_name_H-M   'P 1'
#
loop_
_entity.id
_entity.type
_entity.pdbx_description
1 polymer ?
#
loop_
_entity_poly.entity_id
_entity_poly.type
_entity_poly.pdbx_seq_one_letter_code
_entity_poly.pdbx_strand_id
1 'polypeptide(L)'
;MPRLYQFDQHLMRAHHAPELTGIRRFIIEFFYFGIKEARACLFVGLFFIAVFCVPRGGFLHIARYDLLFIIAILIQLWMVMNHLETWDELKAITLFHVVGFALEVFKTSGSIQSWSYPDFAYTKLLGVPLFAGFMYAAVGSFIIQSWRLFDLKIRHHPPYFLSHHSRPADIYQLFYPSLYWWTIVGISPPLLSASMRGA
;
A
#
# COMPACT_ATOMS: atom_id res chain seq x y z
N MET A 1 -2.75 -20.28 16.49
CA MET A 1 -1.82 -19.35 17.18
C MET A 1 -2.58 -18.08 17.60
N PRO A 2 -3.15 -18.00 18.82
CA PRO A 2 -4.06 -16.91 19.21
C PRO A 2 -3.42 -15.53 19.38
N ARG A 3 -2.10 -15.46 19.56
CA ARG A 3 -1.39 -14.27 20.06
C ARG A 3 -1.29 -13.12 19.04
N LEU A 4 -1.08 -13.42 17.75
CA LEU A 4 -1.00 -12.39 16.70
C LEU A 4 -2.36 -11.75 16.42
N TYR A 5 -3.41 -12.58 16.34
CA TYR A 5 -4.78 -12.11 16.19
C TYR A 5 -5.23 -11.23 17.37
N GLN A 6 -4.89 -11.62 18.61
CA GLN A 6 -5.18 -10.81 19.80
C GLN A 6 -4.45 -9.46 19.79
N PHE A 7 -3.19 -9.44 19.33
CA PHE A 7 -2.43 -8.20 19.18
C PHE A 7 -3.06 -7.28 18.13
N ASP A 8 -3.47 -7.85 16.99
CA ASP A 8 -4.17 -7.10 15.93
C ASP A 8 -5.48 -6.48 16.43
N GLN A 9 -6.27 -7.26 17.16
CA GLN A 9 -7.50 -6.80 17.80
C GLN A 9 -7.23 -5.67 18.82
N HIS A 10 -6.11 -5.72 19.53
CA HIS A 10 -5.70 -4.65 20.43
C HIS A 10 -5.34 -3.36 19.68
N LEU A 11 -4.67 -3.45 18.53
CA LEU A 11 -4.35 -2.29 17.68
C LEU A 11 -5.60 -1.67 17.05
N MET A 12 -6.62 -2.48 16.73
CA MET A 12 -7.87 -1.98 16.16
C MET A 12 -8.76 -1.28 17.20
N ARG A 13 -8.60 -1.55 18.50
CA ARG A 13 -9.37 -0.87 19.55
C ARG A 13 -8.91 0.58 19.70
N ALA A 14 -9.82 1.53 19.48
CA ALA A 14 -9.58 2.93 19.77
C ALA A 14 -9.34 3.11 21.28
N HIS A 15 -8.10 3.38 21.67
CA HIS A 15 -7.76 3.60 23.07
C HIS A 15 -7.97 5.09 23.41
N HIS A 16 -9.14 5.41 23.98
CA HIS A 16 -9.36 6.72 24.58
C HIS A 16 -8.74 6.73 25.99
N ALA A 17 -7.56 7.33 26.13
CA ALA A 17 -6.89 7.53 27.41
C ALA A 17 -6.95 9.03 27.81
N PRO A 18 -8.06 9.49 28.43
CA PRO A 18 -8.25 10.90 28.79
C PRO A 18 -7.23 11.39 29.85
N GLU A 19 -6.59 10.46 30.56
CA GLU A 19 -5.56 10.67 31.59
C GLU A 19 -4.25 11.29 31.03
N LEU A 20 -3.99 11.18 29.72
CA LEU A 20 -2.75 11.60 29.09
C LEU A 20 -2.90 13.00 28.49
N THR A 21 -2.05 13.96 28.90
CA THR A 21 -2.08 15.33 28.38
C THR A 21 -0.70 15.79 27.87
N GLY A 22 -0.70 16.78 26.97
CA GLY A 22 0.51 17.42 26.44
C GLY A 22 1.47 16.48 25.68
N ILE A 23 2.76 16.63 25.94
CA ILE A 23 3.85 15.89 25.25
C ILE A 23 3.76 14.38 25.49
N ARG A 24 3.35 13.95 26.68
CA ARG A 24 3.25 12.51 27.01
C ARG A 24 2.20 11.83 26.13
N ARG A 25 1.06 12.50 25.90
CA ARG A 25 0.03 12.04 24.96
C ARG A 25 0.59 11.96 23.54
N PHE A 26 1.25 13.02 23.08
CA PHE A 26 1.85 13.06 21.74
C PHE A 26 2.83 11.90 21.50
N ILE A 27 3.75 11.64 22.44
CA ILE A 27 4.72 10.55 22.31
C ILE A 27 4.01 9.19 22.23
N ILE A 28 3.03 8.94 23.11
CA ILE A 28 2.30 7.68 23.14
C ILE A 28 1.49 7.49 21.85
N GLU A 29 0.78 8.52 21.40
CA GLU A 29 0.02 8.48 20.14
C GLU A 29 0.96 8.29 18.93
N PHE A 30 2.13 8.94 18.91
CA PHE A 30 3.14 8.79 17.86
C PHE A 30 3.68 7.35 17.78
N PHE A 31 4.03 6.75 18.92
CA PHE A 31 4.47 5.35 18.94
C PHE A 31 3.34 4.40 18.51
N TYR A 32 2.11 4.65 18.94
CA TYR A 32 0.96 3.83 18.55
C TYR A 32 0.65 3.96 17.06
N PHE A 33 0.76 5.17 16.51
CA PHE A 33 0.70 5.43 15.07
C PHE A 33 1.80 4.65 14.32
N GLY A 34 3.05 4.74 14.79
CA GLY A 34 4.18 4.03 14.18
C GLY A 34 4.01 2.51 14.19
N ILE A 35 3.47 1.93 15.28
CA ILE A 35 3.18 0.49 15.35
C ILE A 35 2.08 0.10 14.35
N LYS A 36 1.05 0.94 14.18
CA LYS A 36 -0.02 0.70 13.19
C LYS A 36 0.50 0.75 11.76
N GLU A 37 1.33 1.74 11.43
CA GLU A 37 1.98 1.83 10.12
C GLU A 37 2.91 0.63 9.88
N ALA A 38 3.70 0.23 10.88
CA ALA A 38 4.57 -0.94 10.77
C ALA A 38 3.79 -2.23 10.52
N ARG A 39 2.60 -2.37 11.13
CA ARG A 39 1.68 -3.49 10.88
C ARG A 39 1.14 -3.40 9.46
N ALA A 40 0.70 -2.22 9.02
CA ALA A 40 0.16 -2.04 7.67
C ALA A 40 1.21 -2.33 6.58
N CYS A 41 2.49 -2.03 6.83
CA CYS A 41 3.56 -2.31 5.89
C CYS A 41 4.11 -3.74 5.97
N LEU A 42 3.53 -4.64 6.77
CA LEU A 42 4.09 -5.98 7.01
C LEU A 42 4.29 -6.78 5.72
N PHE A 43 3.28 -6.81 4.84
CA PHE A 43 3.37 -7.49 3.55
C PHE A 43 4.49 -6.89 2.69
N VAL A 44 4.48 -5.56 2.52
CA VAL A 44 5.47 -4.82 1.74
C VAL A 44 6.87 -5.05 2.27
N GLY A 45 7.08 -4.95 3.59
CA GLY A 45 8.37 -5.09 4.24
C GLY A 45 8.93 -6.50 4.05
N LEU A 46 8.14 -7.54 4.33
CA LEU A 46 8.57 -8.92 4.16
C LEU A 46 8.89 -9.24 2.70
N PHE A 47 8.05 -8.78 1.78
CA PHE A 47 8.24 -8.98 0.36
C PHE A 47 9.49 -8.24 -0.16
N PHE A 48 9.70 -7.00 0.28
CA PHE A 48 10.88 -6.22 -0.09
C PHE A 48 12.16 -6.87 0.44
N ILE A 49 12.17 -7.31 1.70
CA ILE A 49 13.28 -8.09 2.27
C ILE A 49 13.58 -9.32 1.40
N ALA A 50 12.56 -10.06 0.96
CA ALA A 50 12.74 -11.20 0.07
C ALA A 50 13.42 -10.80 -1.26
N VAL A 51 13.07 -9.65 -1.85
CA VAL A 51 13.71 -9.14 -3.08
C VAL A 51 15.21 -8.91 -2.92
N PHE A 52 15.66 -8.43 -1.75
CA PHE A 52 17.08 -8.24 -1.45
C PHE A 52 17.80 -9.53 -1.07
N CYS A 53 17.12 -10.42 -0.34
CA CYS A 53 17.71 -11.68 0.11
C CYS A 53 17.84 -12.72 -1.00
N VAL A 54 16.95 -12.72 -2.01
CA VAL A 54 17.00 -13.69 -3.11
C VAL A 54 18.19 -13.40 -4.04
N PRO A 55 19.12 -14.35 -4.22
CA PRO A 55 20.28 -14.19 -5.10
C PRO A 55 19.88 -13.98 -6.57
N ARG A 56 20.72 -13.23 -7.30
CA ARG A 56 20.51 -12.97 -8.75
C ARG A 56 20.49 -14.24 -9.59
N GLY A 57 21.28 -15.25 -9.21
CA GLY A 57 21.37 -16.54 -9.91
C GLY A 57 20.20 -17.50 -9.67
N GLY A 58 19.17 -17.09 -8.91
CA GLY A 58 18.15 -18.01 -8.42
C GLY A 58 18.66 -18.88 -7.27
N PHE A 59 17.78 -19.73 -6.75
CA PHE A 59 18.09 -20.65 -5.66
C PHE A 59 17.44 -22.01 -5.96
N LEU A 60 18.15 -23.11 -5.68
CA LEU A 60 17.66 -24.48 -5.92
C LEU A 60 17.14 -24.74 -7.36
N HIS A 61 17.83 -24.23 -8.39
CA HIS A 61 17.42 -24.33 -9.81
C HIS A 61 16.09 -23.64 -10.17
N ILE A 62 15.50 -22.87 -9.25
CA ILE A 62 14.33 -22.03 -9.51
C ILE A 62 14.83 -20.65 -9.94
N ALA A 63 14.29 -20.13 -11.03
CA ALA A 63 14.62 -18.79 -11.48
C ALA A 63 14.20 -17.75 -10.45
N ARG A 64 14.96 -16.65 -10.35
CA ARG A 64 14.77 -15.61 -9.33
C ARG A 64 13.33 -15.08 -9.28
N TYR A 65 12.72 -14.80 -10.43
CA TYR A 65 11.38 -14.23 -10.47
C TYR A 65 10.31 -15.23 -9.99
N ASP A 66 10.46 -16.51 -10.30
CA ASP A 66 9.56 -17.56 -9.84
C ASP A 66 9.66 -17.76 -8.32
N LEU A 67 10.89 -17.72 -7.79
CA LEU A 67 11.11 -17.82 -6.35
C LEU A 67 10.47 -16.64 -5.60
N LEU A 68 10.63 -15.43 -6.12
CA LEU A 68 10.01 -14.25 -5.53
C LEU A 68 8.48 -14.30 -5.62
N PHE A 69 7.92 -14.83 -6.72
CA PHE A 69 6.48 -15.05 -6.85
C PHE A 69 5.97 -16.05 -5.80
N ILE A 70 6.67 -17.18 -5.61
CA ILE A 70 6.34 -18.17 -4.57
C ILE A 70 6.39 -17.52 -3.18
N ILE A 71 7.44 -16.75 -2.88
CA ILE A 71 7.56 -16.06 -1.59
C ILE A 71 6.40 -15.07 -1.38
N ALA A 72 6.00 -14.33 -2.42
CA ALA A 72 4.85 -13.42 -2.35
C ALA A 72 3.57 -14.16 -1.93
N ILE A 73 3.30 -15.29 -2.59
CA ILE A 73 2.13 -16.13 -2.30
C ILE A 73 2.22 -16.69 -0.88
N LEU A 74 3.39 -17.16 -0.45
CA LEU A 74 3.57 -17.69 0.90
C LEU A 74 3.33 -16.63 1.98
N ILE A 75 3.83 -15.40 1.78
CA ILE A 75 3.57 -14.28 2.69
C ILE A 75 2.07 -13.96 2.71
N GLN A 76 1.43 -13.87 1.53
CA GLN A 76 0.01 -13.59 1.39
C GLN A 76 -0.85 -14.64 2.13
N LEU A 77 -0.57 -15.93 1.89
CA LEU A 77 -1.26 -17.04 2.56
C LEU A 77 -1.01 -17.02 4.07
N TRP A 78 0.22 -16.76 4.50
CA TRP A 78 0.55 -16.64 5.92
C TRP A 78 -0.22 -15.50 6.60
N MET A 79 -0.37 -14.34 5.96
CA MET A 79 -1.13 -13.21 6.51
C MET A 79 -2.63 -13.53 6.64
N VAL A 80 -3.21 -14.18 5.62
CA VAL A 80 -4.62 -14.62 5.64
C VAL A 80 -4.84 -15.71 6.69
N MET A 81 -3.95 -16.70 6.80
CA MET A 81 -4.04 -17.78 7.79
C MET A 81 -3.93 -17.27 9.23
N ASN A 82 -3.18 -16.19 9.46
CA ASN A 82 -3.08 -15.55 10.77
C ASN A 82 -4.20 -14.54 11.05
N HIS A 83 -5.19 -14.42 10.16
CA HIS A 83 -6.27 -13.44 10.22
C HIS A 83 -5.76 -12.00 10.33
N LEU A 84 -4.54 -11.74 9.84
CA LEU A 84 -4.00 -10.39 9.70
C LEU A 84 -4.64 -9.70 8.50
N GLU A 85 -5.04 -10.46 7.48
CA GLU A 85 -5.83 -9.99 6.34
C GLU A 85 -7.15 -10.75 6.24
N THR A 86 -8.18 -10.04 5.79
CA THR A 86 -9.52 -10.56 5.55
C THR A 86 -9.68 -11.03 4.10
N TRP A 87 -10.72 -11.81 3.82
CA TRP A 87 -11.01 -12.29 2.47
C TRP A 87 -11.31 -11.17 1.47
N ASP A 88 -11.91 -10.07 1.92
CA ASP A 88 -12.19 -8.92 1.05
C ASP A 88 -10.93 -8.12 0.76
N GLU A 89 -10.01 -8.02 1.73
CA GLU A 89 -8.67 -7.46 1.51
C GLU A 89 -7.89 -8.31 0.50
N LEU A 90 -7.93 -9.64 0.61
CA LEU A 90 -7.29 -10.55 -0.34
C LEU A 90 -7.81 -10.38 -1.78
N LYS A 91 -9.14 -10.20 -1.95
CA LYS A 91 -9.73 -9.93 -3.28
C LYS A 91 -9.21 -8.61 -3.85
N ALA A 92 -9.14 -7.57 -3.03
CA ALA A 92 -8.61 -6.28 -3.45
C ALA A 92 -7.12 -6.37 -3.82
N ILE A 93 -6.31 -7.06 -3.01
CA ILE A 93 -4.88 -7.32 -3.32
C ILE A 93 -4.74 -8.07 -4.64
N THR A 94 -5.58 -9.08 -4.88
CA THR A 94 -5.61 -9.82 -6.14
C THR A 94 -5.96 -8.92 -7.33
N LEU A 95 -6.90 -7.99 -7.15
CA LEU A 95 -7.22 -6.99 -8.18
C LEU A 95 -6.03 -6.06 -8.46
N PHE A 96 -5.36 -5.55 -7.42
CA PHE A 96 -4.14 -4.75 -7.58
C PHE A 96 -3.03 -5.53 -8.28
N HIS A 97 -2.89 -6.83 -8.01
CA HIS A 97 -1.95 -7.70 -8.71
C HIS A 97 -2.25 -7.78 -10.20
N VAL A 98 -3.50 -8.06 -10.58
CA VAL A 98 -3.90 -8.19 -12.00
C VAL A 98 -3.73 -6.86 -12.73
N VAL A 99 -4.16 -5.75 -12.14
CA VAL A 99 -4.02 -4.41 -12.73
C VAL A 99 -2.54 -4.02 -12.85
N GLY A 100 -1.74 -4.24 -11.80
CA GLY A 100 -0.30 -3.98 -11.82
C GLY A 100 0.43 -4.81 -12.86
N PHE A 101 0.09 -6.10 -12.98
CA PHE A 101 0.63 -6.98 -14.01
C PHE A 101 0.27 -6.48 -15.41
N ALA A 102 -0.99 -6.09 -15.65
CA ALA A 102 -1.42 -5.53 -16.93
C ALA A 102 -0.67 -4.22 -17.29
N LEU A 103 -0.41 -3.36 -16.30
CA LEU A 103 0.40 -2.15 -16.50
C LEU A 103 1.85 -2.49 -16.89
N GLU A 104 2.45 -3.50 -16.28
CA GLU A 104 3.80 -3.95 -16.65
C GLU A 104 3.83 -4.59 -18.04
N VAL A 105 2.79 -5.34 -18.43
CA VAL A 105 2.64 -5.85 -19.81
C VAL A 105 2.55 -4.70 -20.80
N PHE A 106 1.77 -3.66 -20.49
CA PHE A 106 1.69 -2.47 -21.32
C PHE A 106 3.05 -1.76 -21.44
N LYS A 107 3.76 -1.57 -20.32
CA LYS A 107 5.07 -0.91 -20.28
C LYS A 107 6.17 -1.66 -21.04
N THR A 108 6.11 -2.98 -21.04
CA THR A 108 7.08 -3.87 -21.71
C THR A 108 6.66 -4.23 -23.14
N SER A 109 5.47 -3.82 -23.56
CA SER A 109 4.99 -4.04 -24.92
C SER A 109 5.92 -3.42 -25.96
N GLY A 110 5.96 -4.02 -27.15
CA GLY A 110 6.87 -3.62 -28.23
C GLY A 110 6.70 -2.18 -28.72
N SER A 111 5.57 -1.53 -28.44
CA SER A 111 5.33 -0.13 -28.79
C SER A 111 5.96 0.88 -27.83
N ILE A 112 6.16 0.52 -26.56
CA ILE A 112 6.63 1.43 -25.51
C ILE A 112 8.05 1.09 -25.08
N GLN A 113 8.35 -0.20 -24.89
CA GLN A 113 9.66 -0.72 -24.47
C GLN A 113 10.34 0.07 -23.34
N SER A 114 9.55 0.62 -22.40
CA SER A 114 10.07 1.47 -21.33
C SER A 114 10.92 0.71 -20.31
N TRP A 115 10.74 -0.61 -20.25
CA TRP A 115 11.52 -1.53 -19.42
C TRP A 115 11.49 -2.94 -20.02
N SER A 116 12.41 -3.82 -19.62
CA SER A 116 12.41 -5.23 -20.01
C SER A 116 12.92 -6.12 -18.88
N TYR A 117 12.45 -7.37 -18.84
CA TYR A 117 12.90 -8.39 -17.89
C TYR A 117 13.79 -9.40 -18.62
N PRO A 118 15.12 -9.26 -18.60
CA PRO A 118 16.03 -10.10 -19.39
C PRO A 118 16.19 -11.53 -18.83
N ASP A 119 16.08 -11.71 -17.52
CA ASP A 119 16.36 -13.01 -16.88
C ASP A 119 15.26 -14.03 -17.15
N PHE A 120 15.59 -15.29 -17.42
CA PHE A 120 14.59 -16.34 -17.61
C PHE A 120 13.69 -16.53 -16.37
N ALA A 121 12.41 -16.86 -16.58
CA ALA A 121 11.50 -17.36 -15.54
C ALA A 121 10.32 -18.11 -16.17
N TYR A 122 9.83 -19.14 -15.49
CA TYR A 122 8.73 -20.00 -15.95
C TYR A 122 7.38 -19.29 -15.87
N THR A 123 7.18 -18.44 -14.86
CA THR A 123 5.96 -17.65 -14.67
C THR A 123 5.97 -16.32 -15.43
N LYS A 124 6.68 -16.25 -16.56
CA LYS A 124 6.59 -15.10 -17.47
C LYS A 124 5.40 -15.27 -18.41
N LEU A 125 4.52 -14.29 -18.41
CA LEU A 125 3.47 -14.15 -19.40
C LEU A 125 3.70 -12.85 -20.17
N LEU A 126 3.65 -12.90 -21.51
CA LEU A 126 3.86 -11.74 -22.37
C LEU A 126 5.19 -11.00 -22.12
N GLY A 127 6.24 -11.72 -21.70
CA GLY A 127 7.55 -11.15 -21.37
C GLY A 127 7.67 -10.59 -19.94
N VAL A 128 6.60 -10.60 -19.15
CA VAL A 128 6.55 -10.05 -17.79
C VAL A 128 6.42 -11.17 -16.76
N PRO A 129 7.26 -11.19 -15.70
CA PRO A 129 7.10 -12.14 -14.61
C PRO A 129 5.88 -11.81 -13.75
N LEU A 130 5.11 -12.82 -13.33
CA LEU A 130 3.95 -12.61 -12.44
C LEU A 130 4.31 -11.90 -11.13
N PHE A 131 5.53 -12.10 -10.62
CA PHE A 131 6.06 -11.36 -9.48
C PHE A 131 5.91 -9.83 -9.61
N ALA A 132 6.01 -9.27 -10.82
CA ALA A 132 5.93 -7.82 -11.01
C ALA A 132 4.56 -7.26 -10.58
N GLY A 133 3.47 -8.00 -10.80
CA GLY A 133 2.14 -7.62 -10.30
C GLY A 133 2.09 -7.55 -8.77
N PHE A 134 2.82 -8.41 -8.06
CA PHE A 134 2.88 -8.38 -6.60
C PHE A 134 3.57 -7.13 -6.04
N MET A 135 4.44 -6.47 -6.81
CA MET A 135 5.02 -5.18 -6.40
C MET A 135 3.93 -4.11 -6.24
N TYR A 136 2.92 -4.10 -7.13
CA TYR A 136 1.76 -3.21 -7.03
C TYR A 136 0.78 -3.67 -5.96
N ALA A 137 0.54 -4.99 -5.88
CA ALA A 137 -0.31 -5.59 -4.86
C ALA A 137 0.18 -5.28 -3.45
N ALA A 138 1.50 -5.20 -3.25
CA ALA A 138 2.09 -4.83 -1.97
C ALA A 138 1.67 -3.43 -1.52
N VAL A 139 1.73 -2.45 -2.42
CA VAL A 139 1.28 -1.08 -2.14
C VAL A 139 -0.23 -1.06 -1.86
N GLY A 140 -1.01 -1.83 -2.61
CA GLY A 140 -2.44 -2.01 -2.36
C GLY A 140 -2.73 -2.58 -0.97
N SER A 141 -2.04 -3.63 -0.55
CA SER A 141 -2.14 -4.21 0.80
C SER A 141 -1.85 -3.16 1.87
N PHE A 142 -0.76 -2.38 1.72
CA PHE A 142 -0.44 -1.30 2.66
C PHE A 142 -1.59 -0.29 2.80
N ILE A 143 -2.10 0.24 1.69
CA ILE A 143 -3.18 1.24 1.70
C ILE A 143 -4.42 0.69 2.42
N ILE A 144 -4.84 -0.53 2.06
CA ILE A 144 -6.05 -1.13 2.63
C ILE A 144 -5.86 -1.43 4.12
N GLN A 145 -4.70 -1.94 4.52
CA GLN A 145 -4.40 -2.23 5.92
C GLN A 145 -4.33 -0.95 6.76
N SER A 146 -3.72 0.13 6.25
CA SER A 146 -3.73 1.43 6.93
C SER A 146 -5.15 1.94 7.08
N TRP A 147 -5.97 1.84 6.02
CA TRP A 147 -7.37 2.25 6.07
C TRP A 147 -8.15 1.54 7.19
N ARG A 148 -7.99 0.21 7.31
CA ARG A 148 -8.62 -0.56 8.39
C ARG A 148 -8.07 -0.21 9.77
N LEU A 149 -6.75 -0.12 9.94
CA LEU A 149 -6.14 0.11 11.26
C LEU A 149 -6.41 1.49 11.85
N PHE A 150 -6.58 2.48 10.96
CA PHE A 150 -6.91 3.85 11.34
C PHE A 150 -8.42 4.14 11.31
N ASP A 151 -9.27 3.16 10.97
CA ASP A 151 -10.73 3.34 10.80
C ASP A 151 -11.06 4.57 9.94
N LEU A 152 -10.31 4.74 8.84
CA LEU A 152 -10.50 5.91 7.98
C LEU A 152 -11.89 5.83 7.35
N LYS A 153 -12.64 6.93 7.40
CA LYS A 153 -14.00 7.00 6.84
C LYS A 153 -14.06 8.15 5.86
N ILE A 154 -14.30 7.84 4.59
CA ILE A 154 -14.60 8.87 3.60
C ILE A 154 -16.02 9.37 3.89
N ARG A 155 -16.12 10.55 4.50
CA ARG A 155 -17.40 11.18 4.86
C ARG A 155 -18.06 11.87 3.68
N HIS A 156 -17.27 12.43 2.76
CA HIS A 156 -17.74 13.14 1.59
C HIS A 156 -17.19 12.47 0.33
N HIS A 157 -17.94 11.54 -0.24
CA HIS A 157 -17.67 11.03 -1.58
C HIS A 157 -18.49 11.85 -2.59
N PRO A 158 -17.89 12.33 -3.70
CA PRO A 158 -18.67 12.85 -4.81
C PRO A 158 -19.68 11.78 -5.28
N PRO A 159 -20.91 12.16 -5.69
CA PRO A 159 -21.92 11.19 -6.08
C PRO A 159 -21.40 10.28 -7.20
N TYR A 160 -21.61 8.96 -7.05
CA TYR A 160 -21.09 7.89 -7.93
C TYR A 160 -21.39 8.10 -9.43
N PHE A 161 -22.40 8.91 -9.74
CA PHE A 161 -22.81 9.26 -11.09
C PHE A 161 -21.75 10.10 -11.85
N LEU A 162 -21.02 10.97 -11.15
CA LEU A 162 -19.92 11.77 -11.73
C LEU A 162 -18.68 10.91 -12.02
N SER A 163 -18.44 9.87 -11.21
CA SER A 163 -17.32 8.93 -11.41
C SER A 163 -17.54 7.89 -12.51
N HIS A 164 -18.80 7.57 -12.84
CA HIS A 164 -19.12 6.63 -13.93
C HIS A 164 -19.16 7.28 -15.33
N HIS A 165 -19.41 8.59 -15.40
CA HIS A 165 -19.59 9.32 -16.67
C HIS A 165 -18.39 10.14 -17.12
N SER A 166 -17.34 10.27 -16.30
CA SER A 166 -16.09 10.91 -16.72
C SER A 166 -15.43 10.06 -17.80
N ARG A 167 -15.21 10.62 -18.99
CA ARG A 167 -14.41 9.96 -20.03
C ARG A 167 -12.99 9.74 -19.50
N PRO A 168 -12.24 8.74 -19.97
CA PRO A 168 -10.86 8.54 -19.54
C PRO A 168 -9.97 9.79 -19.73
N ALA A 169 -10.29 10.66 -20.70
CA ALA A 169 -9.64 11.96 -20.87
C ALA A 169 -9.92 12.96 -19.72
N ASP A 170 -11.07 12.87 -19.08
CA ASP A 170 -11.48 13.75 -17.97
C ASP A 170 -10.84 13.30 -16.64
N ILE A 171 -10.51 12.01 -16.52
CA ILE A 171 -9.77 11.47 -15.36
C ILE A 171 -8.36 12.07 -15.29
N TYR A 172 -7.69 12.29 -16.43
CA TYR A 172 -6.39 12.97 -16.48
C TYR A 172 -6.48 14.43 -16.02
N GLN A 173 -7.59 15.12 -16.36
CA GLN A 173 -7.84 16.49 -15.90
C GLN A 173 -8.30 16.58 -14.45
N LEU A 174 -8.85 15.50 -13.87
CA LEU A 174 -9.18 15.41 -12.44
C LEU A 174 -7.96 15.07 -11.56
N PHE A 175 -6.99 14.34 -12.12
CA PHE A 175 -5.77 13.93 -11.41
C PHE A 175 -4.88 15.12 -11.06
N TYR A 176 -4.66 16.06 -12.00
CA TYR A 176 -3.82 17.24 -11.78
C TYR A 176 -4.31 18.20 -10.66
N PRO A 177 -5.61 18.54 -10.54
CA PRO A 177 -6.11 19.36 -9.43
C PRO A 177 -6.26 18.59 -8.12
N SER A 178 -6.39 17.26 -8.14
CA SER A 178 -6.44 16.47 -6.90
C SER A 178 -5.12 16.50 -6.11
N LEU A 179 -3.98 16.67 -6.77
CA LEU A 179 -2.69 16.93 -6.11
C LEU A 179 -2.61 18.36 -5.52
N TYR A 180 -3.32 19.33 -6.12
CA TYR A 180 -3.49 20.67 -5.57
C TYR A 180 -4.43 20.71 -4.35
N TRP A 181 -5.39 19.79 -4.25
CA TRP A 181 -6.33 19.77 -3.10
C TRP A 181 -5.62 19.34 -1.81
N TRP A 182 -4.62 18.46 -1.90
CA TRP A 182 -3.78 18.08 -0.75
C TRP A 182 -2.89 19.21 -0.25
N THR A 183 -2.58 20.22 -1.07
CA THR A 183 -1.82 21.41 -0.64
C THR A 183 -2.72 22.51 -0.05
N ILE A 184 -4.02 22.50 -0.33
CA ILE A 184 -4.96 23.54 0.13
C ILE A 184 -5.74 23.11 1.39
N VAL A 185 -5.91 21.80 1.65
CA VAL A 185 -6.58 21.30 2.87
C VAL A 185 -5.57 21.04 4.01
N GLY A 186 -5.01 22.14 4.51
CA GLY A 186 -4.69 22.42 5.92
C GLY A 186 -4.14 21.32 6.83
N ILE A 187 -2.81 21.12 6.79
CA ILE A 187 -2.03 21.05 8.05
C ILE A 187 -1.39 22.43 8.22
N SER A 188 -2.07 23.32 8.94
CA SER A 188 -1.46 24.56 9.43
C SER A 188 -1.10 24.36 10.90
N PRO A 189 0.20 24.43 11.29
CA PRO A 189 0.56 24.53 12.70
C PRO A 189 0.04 25.86 13.28
N PRO A 190 -0.48 25.87 14.51
CA PRO A 190 -0.94 27.11 15.12
C PRO A 190 0.27 27.96 15.57
N LEU A 191 0.26 29.22 15.10
CA LEU A 191 0.85 30.41 15.72
C LEU A 191 2.38 30.45 15.92
N LEU A 192 3.04 31.42 15.27
CA LEU A 192 3.91 32.44 15.89
C LEU A 192 4.65 33.24 14.81
N SER A 193 4.23 34.47 14.53
CA SER A 193 5.01 35.66 14.90
C SER A 193 4.32 36.92 14.37
N ALA A 194 4.31 37.89 15.26
CA ALA A 194 3.61 39.15 15.19
C ALA A 194 4.24 40.13 14.20
N SER A 195 3.43 41.13 13.83
CA SER A 195 3.80 42.55 13.70
C SER A 195 5.05 42.87 12.85
N MET A 196 4.85 43.58 11.73
CA MET A 196 5.27 44.98 11.62
C MET A 196 4.41 45.76 10.62
N ARG A 197 3.64 46.70 11.19
CA ARG A 197 3.37 48.11 10.82
C ARG A 197 3.70 48.54 9.39
N GLY A 198 2.75 49.28 8.80
CA GLY A 198 2.83 49.78 7.44
C GLY A 198 3.75 50.97 7.18
N ALA A 199 3.73 51.33 5.91
CA ALA A 199 3.80 52.66 5.31
C ALA A 199 3.21 52.50 3.90
#